data_AF-A0A915P2U3-F1
#
_entry.id   AF-A0A915P2U3-F1
#
_cell.length_a   1.000
_cell.length_b   1.000
_cell.length_c   1.000
_cell.angle_alpha   90.00
_cell.angle_beta   90.00
_cell.angle_gamma   90.00
#
_symmetry.space_group_name_H-M   'P 1'
#
loop_
_entity.id
_entity.type
_entity.pdbx_description
1 polymer ?
#
loop_
_entity_poly.entity_id
_entity_poly.type
_entity_poly.pdbx_seq_one_letter_code
_entity_poly.pdbx_strand_id
1 'polypeptide(L)'
;MSVEKGANQEPDQKMDVDNNEEDEEKVKENNERVKVNKQLPYLVSNVIELLDLEDQQEDEGANVDLDAHKTKCAVIKTSTRATYFLPVIGLVDTAELKPGDLVGVNKDSYLVLEKLPPEYDSRVKAMEVDERPTETYSDIGGCDTQIKELIEAIVLPMTKKEIFSNIGILPPKGVLMYGPPGTKRFNSEKAGDREVQRTMLELLNQLDGFQPNDDVKVIAATNRVDVLDPALLRSGRLDRKIELPAPNEKARARILQLHSRKMNVSKEVNFDELARCTDDFNGAQCKAVCVESVN
;
A
#
# COMPACT_ATOMS: atom_id res chain seq x y z
N MET A 1 -85.73 13.24 -7.44
CA MET A 1 -84.66 12.55 -8.19
C MET A 1 -83.59 13.60 -8.44
N SER A 2 -82.66 13.79 -7.49
CA SER A 2 -81.40 13.03 -7.38
C SER A 2 -80.51 13.25 -8.60
N VAL A 3 -79.38 13.96 -8.45
CA VAL A 3 -78.02 13.50 -8.83
C VAL A 3 -77.00 14.42 -8.12
N GLU A 4 -76.04 13.78 -7.44
CA GLU A 4 -74.88 14.34 -6.74
C GLU A 4 -73.82 14.95 -7.70
N LYS A 5 -73.18 16.03 -7.28
CA LYS A 5 -71.75 16.38 -7.52
C LYS A 5 -71.35 17.25 -6.32
N GLY A 6 -70.42 16.87 -5.45
CA GLY A 6 -69.03 16.49 -5.75
C GLY A 6 -68.16 17.74 -5.62
N ALA A 7 -67.84 18.14 -4.39
CA ALA A 7 -66.82 19.15 -4.11
C ALA A 7 -65.78 18.52 -3.18
N ASN A 8 -64.70 18.02 -3.80
CA ASN A 8 -63.44 17.68 -3.14
C ASN A 8 -62.93 18.94 -2.45
N GLN A 9 -62.91 18.95 -1.12
CA GLN A 9 -61.91 19.69 -0.37
C GLN A 9 -60.74 18.73 -0.16
N GLU A 10 -59.59 19.05 -0.73
CA GLU A 10 -58.30 18.52 -0.27
C GLU A 10 -57.98 19.14 1.08
N PRO A 11 -57.68 18.35 2.12
CA PRO A 11 -56.79 18.79 3.18
C PRO A 11 -55.47 18.00 3.14
N ASP A 12 -54.46 18.57 3.79
CA ASP A 12 -53.22 17.91 4.24
C ASP A 12 -52.04 17.83 3.25
N GLN A 13 -51.50 18.99 2.86
CA GLN A 13 -50.11 19.13 2.41
C GLN A 13 -49.33 20.25 3.14
N LYS A 14 -49.85 20.79 4.25
CA LYS A 14 -49.22 21.91 4.98
C LYS A 14 -48.62 21.56 6.35
N MET A 15 -48.80 20.34 6.88
CA MET A 15 -48.25 19.96 8.19
C MET A 15 -46.87 19.28 8.14
N ASP A 16 -46.38 18.87 6.96
CA ASP A 16 -45.08 18.18 6.84
C ASP A 16 -43.88 19.11 6.60
N VAL A 17 -44.13 20.39 6.29
CA VAL A 17 -43.06 21.36 5.97
C VAL A 17 -42.52 22.04 7.24
N ASP A 18 -43.37 22.37 8.20
CA ASP A 18 -42.98 23.08 9.44
C ASP A 18 -42.16 22.17 10.40
N ASN A 19 -42.42 20.86 10.43
CA ASN A 19 -41.64 19.93 11.27
C ASN A 19 -40.18 19.78 10.79
N ASN A 20 -39.93 19.91 9.49
CA ASN A 20 -38.57 19.81 8.95
C ASN A 20 -37.70 21.01 9.33
N GLU A 21 -38.26 22.22 9.44
CA GLU A 21 -37.50 23.41 9.82
C GLU A 21 -37.06 23.38 11.29
N GLU A 22 -37.95 22.96 12.21
CA GLU A 22 -37.59 22.80 13.63
C GLU A 22 -36.57 21.67 13.85
N ASP A 23 -36.70 20.57 13.11
CA ASP A 23 -35.74 19.47 13.19
C ASP A 23 -34.38 19.85 12.59
N GLU A 24 -34.35 20.66 11.53
CA GLU A 24 -33.11 21.25 11.02
C GLU A 24 -32.41 22.17 12.03
N GLU A 25 -33.15 22.97 12.79
CA GLU A 25 -32.58 23.81 13.85
C GLU A 25 -32.00 22.97 14.99
N LYS A 26 -32.70 21.92 15.44
CA LYS A 26 -32.20 20.99 16.47
C LYS A 26 -30.96 20.23 15.98
N VAL A 27 -30.92 19.83 14.71
CA VAL A 27 -29.75 19.19 14.10
C VAL A 27 -28.56 20.14 14.05
N LYS A 28 -28.78 21.43 13.73
CA LYS A 28 -27.73 22.45 13.75
C LYS A 28 -27.20 22.66 15.17
N GLU A 29 -28.07 22.82 16.17
CA GLU A 29 -27.66 22.98 17.57
C GLU A 29 -26.88 21.76 18.09
N ASN A 30 -27.36 20.54 17.80
CA ASN A 30 -26.68 19.31 18.19
C ASN A 30 -25.31 19.18 17.51
N ASN A 31 -25.19 19.53 16.23
CA ASN A 31 -23.91 19.51 15.53
C ASN A 31 -22.92 20.54 16.09
N GLU A 32 -23.38 21.71 16.51
CA GLU A 32 -22.52 22.69 17.19
C GLU A 32 -22.00 22.15 18.52
N ARG A 33 -22.86 21.51 19.33
CA ARG A 33 -22.45 20.87 20.59
C ARG A 33 -21.44 19.73 20.35
N VAL A 34 -21.66 18.91 19.33
CA VAL A 34 -20.71 17.86 18.94
C VAL A 34 -19.38 18.47 18.50
N LYS A 35 -19.40 19.58 17.74
CA LYS A 35 -18.20 20.27 17.27
C LYS A 35 -17.37 20.85 18.41
N VAL A 36 -18.01 21.41 19.44
CA VAL A 36 -17.32 21.89 20.65
C VAL A 36 -16.64 20.73 21.38
N ASN A 37 -17.28 19.57 21.45
CA ASN A 37 -16.69 18.37 22.06
C ASN A 37 -15.61 17.71 21.18
N LYS A 38 -15.64 17.92 19.86
CA LYS A 38 -14.61 17.54 18.89
C LYS A 38 -13.47 18.57 18.77
N GLN A 39 -13.23 19.36 19.81
CA GLN A 39 -12.06 20.23 19.81
C GLN A 39 -10.79 19.45 20.17
N LEU A 40 -9.73 19.66 19.39
CA LEU A 40 -8.39 19.17 19.71
C LEU A 40 -7.94 19.77 21.05
N PRO A 41 -7.18 19.02 21.88
CA PRO A 41 -6.43 17.79 21.57
C PRO A 41 -7.10 16.48 22.02
N TYR A 42 -7.09 15.47 21.14
CA TYR A 42 -7.49 14.10 21.49
C TYR A 42 -6.33 13.27 22.04
N LEU A 43 -6.66 12.22 22.80
CA LEU A 43 -5.74 11.16 23.21
C LEU A 43 -5.87 9.99 22.22
N VAL A 44 -4.74 9.53 21.68
CA VAL A 44 -4.73 8.37 20.78
C VAL A 44 -4.87 7.09 21.60
N SER A 45 -5.70 6.18 21.12
CA SER A 45 -5.92 4.88 21.76
C SER A 45 -6.09 3.78 20.71
N ASN A 46 -5.82 2.54 21.10
CA ASN A 46 -6.08 1.36 20.28
C ASN A 46 -7.27 0.60 20.85
N VAL A 47 -8.18 0.17 19.98
CA VAL A 47 -9.26 -0.75 20.36
C VAL A 47 -8.66 -2.14 20.55
N ILE A 48 -8.80 -2.73 21.74
CA ILE A 48 -8.31 -4.10 21.99
C ILE A 48 -9.38 -5.10 21.58
N GLU A 49 -10.60 -4.90 22.07
CA GLU A 49 -11.68 -5.87 21.96
C GLU A 49 -13.04 -5.16 21.96
N LEU A 50 -13.99 -5.72 21.22
CA LEU A 50 -15.38 -5.34 21.20
C LEU A 50 -16.16 -6.45 21.90
N LEU A 51 -16.94 -6.08 22.90
CA LEU A 51 -17.69 -7.00 23.74
C LEU A 51 -19.18 -6.74 23.51
N ASP A 52 -19.93 -7.80 23.25
CA ASP A 52 -21.38 -7.73 23.29
C ASP A 52 -21.81 -8.16 24.70
N LEU A 53 -22.24 -7.22 25.53
CA LEU A 53 -22.87 -7.57 26.80
C LEU A 53 -24.32 -7.93 26.54
N GLU A 54 -24.67 -9.18 26.86
CA GLU A 54 -26.05 -9.60 26.99
C GLU A 54 -26.45 -9.32 28.44
N ASP A 55 -27.41 -8.42 28.64
CA ASP A 55 -27.96 -8.18 29.96
C ASP A 55 -28.54 -9.51 30.47
N GLN A 56 -27.96 -10.03 31.55
CA GLN A 56 -28.65 -11.04 32.33
C GLN A 56 -29.87 -10.34 32.91
N GLN A 57 -31.06 -10.76 32.49
CA GLN A 57 -32.31 -10.33 33.12
C GLN A 57 -32.20 -10.65 34.61
N GLU A 58 -31.89 -9.64 35.43
CA GLU A 58 -32.22 -9.68 36.85
C GLU A 58 -33.75 -9.51 36.91
N ASP A 59 -34.43 -10.60 37.22
CA ASP A 59 -35.86 -10.66 37.55
C ASP A 59 -36.14 -9.83 38.82
N GLU A 60 -36.13 -8.49 38.73
CA GLU A 60 -36.77 -7.62 39.71
C GLU A 60 -37.59 -6.52 39.02
N GLY A 61 -38.90 -6.77 38.91
CA GLY A 61 -39.93 -5.73 38.85
C GLY A 61 -40.37 -5.27 37.47
N ALA A 62 -41.43 -5.91 36.96
CA ALA A 62 -42.48 -5.36 36.08
C ALA A 62 -42.16 -4.10 35.23
N ASN A 63 -41.25 -4.24 34.27
CA ASN A 63 -41.33 -3.61 32.95
C ASN A 63 -40.37 -4.39 32.03
N VAL A 64 -40.92 -5.34 31.27
CA VAL A 64 -40.16 -6.03 30.22
C VAL A 64 -40.24 -5.17 28.97
N ASP A 65 -39.37 -4.17 28.87
CA ASP A 65 -39.10 -3.56 27.56
C ASP A 65 -38.50 -4.65 26.67
N LEU A 66 -39.14 -4.89 25.53
CA LEU A 66 -38.91 -6.02 24.62
C LEU A 66 -37.64 -5.89 23.77
N ASP A 67 -36.85 -4.84 23.95
CA ASP A 67 -35.56 -4.68 23.28
C ASP A 67 -34.43 -4.98 24.28
N ALA A 68 -34.03 -6.25 24.31
CA ALA A 68 -32.72 -6.66 24.79
C ALA A 68 -31.66 -6.02 23.87
N HIS A 69 -31.42 -4.72 24.06
CA HIS A 69 -30.38 -4.00 23.35
C HIS A 69 -29.04 -4.60 23.78
N LYS A 70 -28.47 -5.44 22.92
CA LYS A 70 -27.06 -5.86 23.01
C LYS A 70 -26.22 -4.59 23.07
N THR A 71 -25.83 -4.21 24.28
CA THR A 71 -25.05 -3.01 24.50
C THR A 71 -23.62 -3.38 24.11
N LYS A 72 -23.23 -2.92 22.92
CA LYS A 72 -21.88 -3.12 22.42
C LYS A 72 -20.93 -2.24 23.20
N CYS A 73 -19.99 -2.86 23.87
CA CYS A 73 -18.97 -2.22 24.67
C CYS A 73 -17.61 -2.37 23.99
N ALA A 74 -16.68 -1.48 24.32
CA ALA A 74 -15.31 -1.53 23.81
C ALA A 74 -14.30 -1.47 24.95
N VAL A 75 -13.22 -2.22 24.81
CA VAL A 75 -12.03 -2.08 25.64
C VAL A 75 -10.98 -1.34 24.83
N ILE A 76 -10.57 -0.16 25.32
CA ILE A 76 -9.54 0.65 24.68
C ILE A 76 -8.28 0.69 25.53
N LYS A 77 -7.13 0.79 24.87
CA LYS A 77 -5.83 1.05 25.49
C LYS A 77 -5.28 2.38 24.99
N THR A 78 -5.11 3.32 25.90
CA THR A 78 -4.56 4.64 25.59
C THR A 78 -3.07 4.58 25.32
N SER A 79 -2.52 5.59 24.66
CA SER A 79 -1.06 5.76 24.51
C SER A 79 -0.32 5.83 25.85
N THR A 80 -1.01 6.23 26.94
CA THR A 80 -0.48 6.21 28.31
C THR A 80 -0.43 4.82 28.94
N ARG A 81 -0.73 3.76 28.16
CA ARG A 81 -0.76 2.34 28.56
C ARG A 81 -1.83 1.99 29.60
N ALA A 82 -2.81 2.86 29.81
CA ALA A 82 -3.98 2.57 30.62
C ALA A 82 -5.06 1.90 29.77
N THR A 83 -5.78 0.95 30.34
CA THR A 83 -6.90 0.26 29.70
C THR A 83 -8.20 0.74 30.31
N TYR A 84 -9.11 1.22 29.47
CA TYR A 84 -10.43 1.68 29.88
C TYR A 84 -11.50 0.81 29.25
N PHE A 85 -12.52 0.49 30.05
CA PHE A 85 -13.73 -0.17 29.59
C PHE A 85 -14.78 0.91 29.31
N LEU A 86 -15.30 0.91 28.09
CA LEU A 86 -16.33 1.83 27.62
C LEU A 86 -17.65 1.07 27.46
N PRO A 87 -18.63 1.30 28.37
CA PRO A 87 -19.97 0.75 28.19
C PRO A 87 -20.67 1.37 26.98
N VAL A 88 -20.33 2.64 26.66
CA VAL A 88 -20.81 3.36 25.49
C VAL A 88 -19.61 3.79 24.65
N ILE A 89 -19.57 3.35 23.39
CA ILE A 89 -18.41 3.50 22.51
C ILE A 89 -18.17 4.97 22.12
N GLY A 90 -19.23 5.73 21.84
CA GLY A 90 -19.16 7.16 21.55
C GLY A 90 -19.82 7.52 20.22
N LEU A 91 -19.13 8.35 19.43
CA LEU A 91 -19.66 8.92 18.18
C LEU A 91 -19.40 8.07 16.93
N VAL A 92 -18.61 7.00 17.04
CA VAL A 92 -18.24 6.12 15.93
C VAL A 92 -19.07 4.85 15.96
N ASP A 93 -19.52 4.42 14.79
CA ASP A 93 -20.32 3.22 14.65
C ASP A 93 -19.52 1.95 14.98
N THR A 94 -20.14 1.08 15.77
CA THR A 94 -19.56 -0.18 16.25
C THR A 94 -19.24 -1.17 15.12
N ALA A 95 -19.91 -1.03 13.98
CA ALA A 95 -19.69 -1.90 12.81
C ALA A 95 -18.39 -1.56 12.06
N GLU A 96 -17.91 -0.32 12.17
CA GLU A 96 -16.71 0.14 11.46
C GLU A 96 -15.43 -0.11 12.26
N LEU A 97 -15.57 -0.34 13.57
CA LEU A 97 -14.46 -0.60 14.48
C LEU A 97 -14.07 -2.07 14.43
N LYS A 98 -12.76 -2.31 14.36
CA LYS A 98 -12.17 -3.64 14.48
C LYS A 98 -11.13 -3.63 15.60
N PRO A 99 -10.92 -4.78 16.26
CA PRO A 99 -9.77 -4.97 17.15
C PRO A 99 -8.47 -4.59 16.45
N GLY A 100 -7.67 -3.72 17.08
CA GLY A 100 -6.41 -3.18 16.56
C GLY A 100 -6.53 -1.82 15.88
N ASP A 101 -7.73 -1.28 15.68
CA ASP A 101 -7.92 0.05 15.08
C ASP A 101 -7.43 1.16 16.01
N LEU A 102 -6.81 2.18 15.40
CA LEU A 102 -6.41 3.43 16.05
C LEU A 102 -7.62 4.38 16.11
N VAL A 103 -7.89 4.92 17.28
CA VAL A 103 -9.03 5.82 17.53
C VAL A 103 -8.63 7.04 18.34
N GLY A 104 -9.27 8.16 18.03
CA GLY A 104 -9.16 9.41 18.77
C GLY A 104 -10.16 9.43 19.91
N VAL A 105 -9.66 9.61 21.13
CA VAL A 105 -10.43 9.52 22.36
C VAL A 105 -10.36 10.85 23.12
N ASN A 106 -11.44 11.24 23.79
CA ASN A 106 -11.42 12.43 24.65
C ASN A 106 -10.55 12.17 25.92
N LYS A 107 -9.80 13.18 26.38
CA LYS A 107 -8.92 13.06 27.55
C LYS A 107 -9.67 12.87 28.86
N ASP A 108 -10.84 13.47 28.99
CA ASP A 108 -11.58 13.50 30.25
C ASP A 108 -12.62 12.36 30.33
N SER A 109 -13.41 12.18 29.28
CA SER A 109 -14.51 11.20 29.24
C SER A 109 -14.12 9.85 28.63
N TYR A 110 -12.95 9.74 28.01
CA TYR A 110 -12.47 8.54 27.32
C TYR A 110 -13.39 8.00 26.21
N LEU A 111 -14.38 8.79 25.76
CA LEU A 111 -15.27 8.42 24.66
C LEU A 111 -14.54 8.45 23.30
N VAL A 112 -14.85 7.49 22.42
CA VAL A 112 -14.33 7.45 21.05
C VAL A 112 -15.03 8.51 20.23
N LEU A 113 -14.24 9.43 19.66
CA LEU A 113 -14.74 10.56 18.87
C LEU A 113 -14.64 10.30 17.38
N GLU A 114 -13.53 9.72 16.93
CA GLU A 114 -13.23 9.49 15.52
C GLU A 114 -12.27 8.31 15.35
N LYS A 115 -12.41 7.59 14.23
CA LYS A 115 -11.46 6.58 13.80
C LYS A 115 -10.27 7.25 13.11
N LEU A 116 -9.06 6.98 13.61
CA LEU A 116 -7.84 7.52 13.03
C LEU A 116 -7.33 6.58 11.93
N PRO A 117 -6.69 7.11 10.88
CA PRO A 117 -6.03 6.27 9.89
C PRO A 117 -4.92 5.44 10.55
N PRO A 118 -4.65 4.23 10.06
CA PRO A 118 -3.57 3.40 10.60
C PRO A 118 -2.23 4.12 10.47
N GLU A 119 -1.43 4.07 11.53
CA GLU A 119 -0.09 4.66 11.54
C GLU A 119 0.96 3.62 11.16
N TYR A 120 1.74 3.92 10.12
CA TYR A 120 2.92 3.17 9.74
C TYR A 120 4.20 3.86 10.22
N ASP A 121 5.25 3.08 10.44
CA ASP A 121 6.57 3.58 10.82
C ASP A 121 7.07 4.65 9.84
N SER A 122 7.69 5.71 10.36
CA SER A 122 8.19 6.83 9.56
C SER A 122 9.20 6.38 8.50
N ARG A 123 9.94 5.29 8.75
CA ARG A 123 10.87 4.68 7.79
C ARG A 123 10.15 4.07 6.60
N VAL A 124 8.93 3.55 6.77
CA VAL A 124 8.12 3.00 5.68
C VAL A 124 7.53 4.14 4.86
N LYS A 125 7.04 5.20 5.51
CA LYS A 125 6.57 6.41 4.80
C LYS A 125 7.69 7.04 3.96
N ALA A 126 8.92 7.02 4.46
CA ALA A 126 10.09 7.48 3.71
C ALA A 126 10.51 6.58 2.53
N MET A 127 9.93 5.37 2.40
CA MET A 127 10.13 4.49 1.25
C MET A 127 9.04 4.68 0.18
N GLU A 128 8.05 5.54 0.42
CA GLU A 128 7.08 5.93 -0.60
C GLU A 128 7.80 6.67 -1.73
N VAL A 129 7.40 6.39 -2.97
CA VAL A 129 8.02 7.00 -4.15
C VAL A 129 7.37 8.36 -4.39
N ASP A 130 8.03 9.42 -3.95
CA ASP A 130 7.56 10.80 -4.14
C ASP A 130 7.69 11.28 -5.60
N GLU A 131 8.82 10.95 -6.24
CA GLU A 131 9.13 11.39 -7.60
C GLU A 131 9.14 10.22 -8.60
N ARG A 132 8.40 10.38 -9.70
CA ARG A 132 8.46 9.43 -10.81
C ARG A 132 9.76 9.64 -11.59
N PRO A 133 10.60 8.60 -11.79
CA PRO A 133 11.79 8.73 -12.61
C PRO A 133 11.41 9.08 -14.05
N THR A 134 12.25 9.91 -14.70
CA THR A 134 12.04 10.39 -16.07
C THR A 134 12.64 9.50 -17.15
N GLU A 135 13.39 8.48 -16.76
CA GLU A 135 14.10 7.57 -17.67
C GLU A 135 13.12 6.67 -18.43
N THR A 136 13.37 6.49 -19.72
CA THR A 136 12.53 5.66 -20.59
C THR A 136 13.23 4.36 -20.99
N TYR A 137 12.50 3.37 -21.50
CA TYR A 137 13.10 2.15 -22.04
C TYR A 137 14.09 2.42 -23.20
N SER A 138 13.95 3.57 -23.87
CA SER A 138 14.86 3.98 -24.94
C SER A 138 16.25 4.37 -24.44
N ASP A 139 16.37 4.62 -23.13
CA ASP A 139 17.60 4.99 -22.41
C ASP A 139 18.38 3.77 -21.90
N ILE A 140 17.89 2.55 -22.16
CA ILE A 140 18.55 1.30 -21.79
C ILE A 140 19.08 0.62 -23.06
N GLY A 141 20.40 0.48 -23.17
CA GLY A 141 21.03 -0.17 -24.33
C GLY A 141 21.31 -1.65 -24.10
N GLY A 142 20.89 -2.51 -25.03
CA GLY A 142 21.36 -3.90 -25.11
C GLY A 142 20.63 -4.93 -24.24
N CYS A 143 19.62 -4.53 -23.47
CA CYS A 143 18.84 -5.39 -22.58
C CYS A 143 17.40 -5.63 -23.07
N ASP A 144 17.16 -5.64 -24.39
CA ASP A 144 15.80 -5.69 -24.96
C ASP A 144 15.04 -6.96 -24.56
N THR A 145 15.73 -8.09 -24.46
CA THR A 145 15.15 -9.37 -24.02
C THR A 145 14.71 -9.31 -22.56
N GLN A 146 15.57 -8.77 -21.68
CA GLN A 146 15.31 -8.68 -20.25
C GLN A 146 14.20 -7.67 -19.95
N ILE A 147 14.14 -6.57 -20.69
CA ILE A 147 13.04 -5.58 -20.59
C ILE A 147 11.71 -6.23 -20.95
N LYS A 148 11.65 -7.02 -22.03
CA LYS A 148 10.41 -7.74 -22.41
C LYS A 148 9.97 -8.71 -21.33
N GLU A 149 10.88 -9.53 -20.81
CA GLU A 149 10.56 -10.47 -19.74
C GLU A 149 10.05 -9.78 -18.46
N LEU A 150 10.63 -8.63 -18.10
CA LEU A 150 10.19 -7.84 -16.96
C LEU A 150 8.79 -7.24 -17.18
N ILE A 151 8.53 -6.71 -18.38
CA ILE A 151 7.22 -6.15 -18.76
C ILE A 151 6.14 -7.23 -18.73
N GLU A 152 6.43 -8.42 -19.29
CA GLU A 152 5.50 -9.55 -19.30
C GLU A 152 5.22 -10.07 -17.88
N ALA A 153 6.20 -10.04 -16.99
CA ALA A 153 6.03 -10.49 -15.62
C ALA A 153 5.27 -9.50 -14.72
N ILE A 154 5.48 -8.20 -14.91
CA ILE A 154 4.98 -7.17 -13.96
C ILE A 154 3.89 -6.31 -14.58
N VAL A 155 4.16 -5.72 -15.74
CA VAL A 155 3.26 -4.74 -16.37
C VAL A 155 2.04 -5.44 -16.97
N LEU A 156 2.21 -6.63 -17.55
CA LEU A 156 1.12 -7.35 -18.19
C LEU A 156 0.02 -7.76 -17.20
N PRO A 157 0.31 -8.37 -16.02
CA PRO A 157 -0.71 -8.62 -15.00
C PRO A 157 -1.40 -7.37 -14.48
N MET A 158 -0.70 -6.23 -14.41
CA MET A 158 -1.29 -4.98 -13.91
C MET A 158 -2.21 -4.31 -14.92
N THR A 159 -1.81 -4.30 -16.20
CA THR A 159 -2.55 -3.63 -17.28
C THR A 159 -3.69 -4.47 -17.84
N LYS A 160 -3.54 -5.80 -17.84
CA LYS A 160 -4.46 -6.73 -18.52
C LYS A 160 -4.82 -7.92 -17.64
N LYS A 161 -5.38 -7.66 -16.46
CA LYS A 161 -5.86 -8.70 -15.51
C LYS A 161 -6.83 -9.70 -16.16
N GLU A 162 -7.72 -9.22 -17.03
CA GLU A 162 -8.74 -10.04 -17.71
C GLU A 162 -8.16 -11.22 -18.50
N ILE A 163 -7.00 -11.04 -19.14
CA ILE A 163 -6.37 -12.12 -19.93
C ILE A 163 -5.99 -13.29 -19.03
N PHE A 164 -5.46 -13.01 -17.83
CA PHE A 164 -5.08 -14.04 -16.87
C PHE A 164 -6.31 -14.75 -16.30
N SER A 165 -7.38 -14.00 -15.99
CA SER A 165 -8.65 -14.58 -15.52
C SER A 165 -9.31 -15.48 -16.57
N ASN A 166 -9.30 -15.07 -17.84
CA ASN A 166 -9.89 -15.86 -18.93
C ASN A 166 -9.09 -17.15 -19.23
N ILE A 167 -7.77 -17.10 -19.09
CA ILE A 167 -6.88 -18.25 -19.30
C ILE A 167 -6.86 -19.17 -18.05
N GLY A 168 -7.20 -18.64 -16.87
CA GLY A 168 -7.22 -19.39 -15.61
C GLY A 168 -5.82 -19.68 -15.05
N ILE A 169 -4.84 -18.83 -15.39
CA ILE A 169 -3.46 -18.93 -14.89
C ILE A 169 -3.16 -17.86 -13.85
N LEU A 170 -2.38 -18.22 -12.84
CA LEU A 170 -1.90 -17.26 -11.84
C LEU A 170 -0.73 -16.45 -12.41
N PRO A 171 -0.76 -15.10 -12.30
CA PRO A 171 0.37 -14.28 -12.72
C PRO A 171 1.57 -14.52 -11.78
N PRO A 172 2.81 -14.35 -12.27
CA PRO A 172 3.99 -14.45 -11.42
C PRO A 172 3.94 -13.41 -10.29
N LYS A 173 4.45 -13.76 -9.11
CA LYS A 173 4.45 -12.86 -7.95
C LYS A 173 5.69 -11.98 -7.88
N GLY A 174 6.84 -12.52 -8.28
CA GLY A 174 8.11 -11.82 -8.15
C GLY A 174 9.10 -12.08 -9.29
N VAL A 175 9.96 -11.10 -9.49
CA VAL A 175 11.06 -11.12 -10.44
C VAL A 175 12.37 -10.89 -9.70
N LEU A 176 13.35 -11.78 -9.92
CA LEU A 176 14.72 -11.62 -9.46
C LEU A 176 15.61 -11.27 -10.65
N MET A 177 16.28 -10.13 -10.58
CA MET A 177 17.33 -9.74 -11.51
C MET A 177 18.69 -10.06 -10.90
N TYR A 178 19.56 -10.71 -11.66
CA TYR A 178 20.94 -10.92 -11.23
C TYR A 178 21.93 -10.84 -12.39
N GLY A 179 23.17 -10.48 -12.09
CA GLY A 179 24.21 -10.34 -13.11
C GLY A 179 25.56 -9.94 -12.55
N PRO A 180 26.59 -9.88 -13.40
CA PRO A 180 27.91 -9.44 -13.01
C PRO A 180 27.86 -7.98 -12.54
N PRO A 181 28.59 -7.62 -11.48
CA PRO A 181 28.52 -6.29 -10.90
C PRO A 181 29.02 -5.22 -11.88
N GLY A 182 28.20 -4.20 -12.13
CA GLY A 182 28.61 -2.97 -12.82
C GLY A 182 29.57 -2.10 -12.01
N THR A 183 29.54 -2.25 -10.68
CA THR A 183 30.38 -1.50 -9.74
C THR A 183 30.71 -2.40 -8.55
N LYS A 184 31.98 -2.41 -8.11
CA LYS A 184 32.43 -3.15 -6.93
C LYS A 184 31.66 -2.64 -5.70
N ARG A 185 30.80 -3.47 -5.08
CA ARG A 185 30.29 -3.21 -3.73
C ARG A 185 31.20 -3.89 -2.71
N PHE A 186 31.52 -3.15 -1.65
CA PHE A 186 32.28 -3.63 -0.52
C PHE A 186 31.50 -4.74 0.22
N ASN A 187 32.15 -5.88 0.44
CA ASN A 187 31.67 -6.93 1.33
C ASN A 187 31.65 -6.38 2.76
N SER A 188 30.46 -6.16 3.32
CA SER A 188 30.31 -5.99 4.76
C SER A 188 30.14 -7.37 5.38
N GLU A 189 31.27 -8.05 5.57
CA GLU A 189 31.33 -9.21 6.45
C GLU A 189 31.44 -8.70 7.89
N LYS A 190 30.37 -8.85 8.67
CA LYS A 190 30.34 -9.33 10.07
C LYS A 190 29.26 -8.64 10.92
N ALA A 191 28.64 -9.47 11.76
CA ALA A 191 27.82 -9.15 12.93
C ALA A 191 26.35 -8.77 12.68
N GLY A 192 25.52 -9.72 12.23
CA GLY A 192 24.05 -9.55 12.26
C GLY A 192 23.21 -10.82 11.97
N ASP A 193 23.85 -11.98 11.85
CA ASP A 193 23.29 -13.13 11.12
C ASP A 193 21.93 -13.63 11.66
N ARG A 194 21.73 -13.60 12.98
CA ARG A 194 20.48 -14.09 13.59
C ARG A 194 19.30 -13.14 13.40
N GLU A 195 19.53 -11.83 13.41
CA GLU A 195 18.48 -10.83 13.19
C GLU A 195 18.15 -10.71 11.71
N VAL A 196 19.17 -10.80 10.85
CA VAL A 196 19.03 -10.88 9.39
C VAL A 196 18.25 -12.14 8.99
N GLN A 197 18.54 -13.29 9.59
CA GLN A 197 17.79 -14.52 9.32
C GLN A 197 16.32 -14.43 9.77
N ARG A 198 16.05 -13.85 10.96
CA ARG A 198 14.67 -13.66 11.43
C ARG A 198 13.88 -12.73 10.51
N THR A 199 14.47 -11.62 10.11
CA THR A 199 13.83 -10.69 9.17
C THR A 199 13.65 -11.31 7.78
N MET A 200 14.59 -12.13 7.32
CA MET A 200 14.47 -12.90 6.08
C MET A 200 13.32 -13.92 6.11
N LEU A 201 13.17 -14.66 7.22
CA LEU A 201 12.07 -15.61 7.38
C LEU A 201 10.71 -14.90 7.40
N GLU A 202 10.63 -13.72 8.04
CA GLU A 202 9.41 -12.92 8.02
C GLU A 202 9.09 -12.45 6.59
N LEU A 203 10.10 -11.99 5.84
CA LEU A 203 9.93 -11.64 4.42
C LEU A 203 9.40 -12.84 3.61
N LEU A 204 9.94 -14.03 3.84
CA LEU A 204 9.48 -15.26 3.19
C LEU A 204 8.01 -15.57 3.50
N ASN A 205 7.60 -15.42 4.76
CA ASN A 205 6.21 -15.63 5.18
C ASN A 205 5.26 -14.64 4.51
N GLN A 206 5.66 -13.38 4.37
CA GLN A 206 4.84 -12.36 3.69
C GLN A 206 4.76 -12.57 2.17
N LEU A 207 5.84 -13.08 1.53
CA LEU A 207 5.86 -13.38 0.09
C LEU A 207 5.00 -14.60 -0.27
N ASP A 208 5.03 -15.65 0.55
CA ASP A 208 4.18 -16.82 0.36
C ASP A 208 2.72 -16.47 0.68
N GLY A 209 2.53 -15.75 1.79
CA GLY A 209 1.25 -15.32 2.34
C GLY A 209 0.44 -16.46 2.96
N PHE A 210 -0.35 -16.15 3.99
CA PHE A 210 -1.49 -17.00 4.40
C PHE A 210 -2.70 -16.80 3.48
N GLN A 211 -2.75 -15.67 2.75
CA GLN A 211 -3.64 -15.40 1.62
C GLN A 211 -2.77 -14.84 0.47
N PRO A 212 -2.89 -15.37 -0.76
CA PRO A 212 -2.09 -14.88 -1.88
C PRO A 212 -2.61 -13.49 -2.30
N ASN A 213 -1.83 -12.45 -2.00
CA ASN A 213 -2.10 -11.10 -2.51
C ASN A 213 -1.56 -10.99 -3.95
N ASP A 214 -2.45 -10.97 -4.93
CA ASP A 214 -2.08 -10.80 -6.35
C ASP A 214 -1.77 -9.34 -6.73
N ASP A 215 -2.15 -8.39 -5.87
CA ASP A 215 -2.00 -6.96 -6.11
C ASP A 215 -0.59 -6.43 -5.84
N VAL A 216 0.25 -7.20 -5.15
CA VAL A 216 1.65 -6.82 -4.87
C VAL A 216 2.59 -7.64 -5.75
N LYS A 217 3.44 -6.94 -6.49
CA LYS A 217 4.52 -7.55 -7.29
C LYS A 217 5.87 -7.16 -6.72
N VAL A 218 6.77 -8.14 -6.63
CA VAL A 218 8.07 -7.95 -5.96
C VAL A 218 9.20 -7.99 -6.97
N ILE A 219 10.06 -6.97 -6.96
CA ILE A 219 11.28 -6.93 -7.76
C ILE A 219 12.47 -7.01 -6.81
N ALA A 220 13.29 -8.04 -6.98
CA ALA A 220 14.53 -8.23 -6.25
C ALA A 220 15.72 -8.12 -7.21
N ALA A 221 16.84 -7.57 -6.74
CA ALA A 221 18.08 -7.51 -7.51
C ALA A 221 19.27 -7.95 -6.65
N THR A 222 20.09 -8.88 -7.16
CA THR A 222 21.33 -9.32 -6.49
C THR A 222 22.44 -9.50 -7.51
N ASN A 223 23.68 -9.25 -7.11
CA ASN A 223 24.84 -9.62 -7.93
C ASN A 223 25.36 -11.04 -7.60
N ARG A 224 24.83 -11.64 -6.52
CA ARG A 224 25.26 -12.93 -5.99
C ARG A 224 24.03 -13.79 -5.69
N VAL A 225 23.64 -14.57 -6.69
CA VAL A 225 22.53 -15.53 -6.55
C VAL A 225 22.96 -16.78 -5.77
N ASP A 226 24.27 -17.06 -5.73
CA ASP A 226 24.90 -18.18 -5.01
C ASP A 226 24.73 -18.10 -3.48
N VAL A 227 24.59 -16.88 -2.94
CA VAL A 227 24.46 -16.64 -1.49
C VAL A 227 23.00 -16.64 -1.03
N LEU A 228 22.04 -16.58 -1.98
CA LEU A 228 20.63 -16.51 -1.62
C LEU A 228 20.12 -17.85 -1.08
N ASP A 229 19.21 -17.76 -0.11
CA ASP A 229 18.47 -18.93 0.37
C ASP A 229 17.67 -19.53 -0.80
N PRO A 230 17.83 -20.84 -1.11
CA PRO A 230 17.04 -21.53 -2.14
C PRO A 230 15.53 -21.41 -1.94
N ALA A 231 15.08 -21.18 -0.70
CA ALA A 231 13.68 -20.95 -0.39
C ALA A 231 13.13 -19.70 -1.10
N LEU A 232 13.94 -18.64 -1.30
CA LEU A 232 13.52 -17.45 -2.06
C LEU A 232 13.33 -17.75 -3.55
N LEU A 233 14.08 -18.71 -4.07
CA LEU A 233 14.15 -19.06 -5.49
C LEU A 233 13.06 -20.06 -5.94
N ARG A 234 12.20 -20.49 -5.02
CA ARG A 234 11.09 -21.40 -5.30
C ARG A 234 9.95 -20.65 -6.00
N SER A 235 9.22 -21.37 -6.87
CA SER A 235 7.99 -20.83 -7.46
C SER A 235 6.94 -20.52 -6.38
N GLY A 236 6.18 -19.44 -6.57
CA GLY A 236 5.31 -18.81 -5.58
C GLY A 236 5.97 -17.65 -4.83
N ARG A 237 7.25 -17.35 -5.11
CA ARG A 237 8.00 -16.22 -4.54
C ARG A 237 8.70 -15.44 -5.65
N LEU A 238 9.98 -15.71 -5.91
CA LEU A 238 10.72 -15.13 -7.04
C LEU A 238 10.64 -16.08 -8.24
N ASP A 239 9.50 -16.05 -8.92
CA ASP A 239 9.17 -16.95 -10.04
C ASP A 239 10.08 -16.73 -11.26
N ARG A 240 10.23 -15.46 -11.67
CA ARG A 240 11.02 -15.11 -12.85
C ARG A 240 12.43 -14.73 -12.44
N LYS A 241 13.41 -15.35 -13.09
CA LYS A 241 14.83 -15.11 -12.86
C LYS A 241 15.42 -14.55 -14.13
N ILE A 242 15.72 -13.25 -14.12
CA ILE A 242 16.22 -12.52 -15.28
C ILE A 242 17.72 -12.32 -15.07
N GLU A 243 18.50 -12.98 -15.91
CA GLU A 243 19.94 -12.78 -15.95
C GLU A 243 20.30 -11.57 -16.83
N LEU A 244 21.15 -10.70 -16.29
CA LEU A 244 21.73 -9.56 -16.98
C LEU A 244 23.12 -9.96 -17.47
N PRO A 245 23.31 -10.34 -18.74
CA PRO A 245 24.62 -10.67 -19.25
C PRO A 245 25.48 -9.41 -19.43
N ALA A 246 26.80 -9.61 -19.57
CA ALA A 246 27.69 -8.56 -20.02
C ALA A 246 27.28 -8.08 -21.44
N PRO A 247 27.44 -6.78 -21.76
CA PRO A 247 26.99 -6.24 -23.03
C PRO A 247 27.85 -6.74 -24.20
N ASN A 248 27.18 -7.26 -25.23
CA ASN A 248 27.79 -7.60 -26.53
C ASN A 248 28.33 -6.35 -27.25
N GLU A 249 29.19 -6.52 -28.26
CA GLU A 249 29.76 -5.42 -29.07
C GLU A 249 28.68 -4.41 -29.53
N LYS A 250 27.58 -4.90 -30.13
CA LYS A 250 26.45 -4.06 -30.56
C LYS A 250 25.77 -3.32 -29.39
N ALA A 251 25.67 -3.96 -28.23
CA ALA A 251 25.10 -3.35 -27.04
C ALA A 251 26.01 -2.24 -26.51
N ARG A 252 27.34 -2.45 -26.47
CA ARG A 252 28.32 -1.43 -26.09
C ARG A 252 28.26 -0.21 -27.02
N ALA A 253 28.22 -0.44 -28.34
CA ALA A 253 28.05 0.65 -29.32
C ALA A 253 26.79 1.47 -29.01
N ARG A 254 25.67 0.78 -28.70
CA ARG A 254 24.41 1.45 -28.36
C ARG A 254 24.48 2.23 -27.03
N ILE A 255 25.13 1.67 -26.01
CA ILE A 255 25.32 2.33 -24.71
C ILE A 255 26.17 3.59 -24.85
N LEU A 256 27.28 3.51 -25.59
CA LEU A 256 28.15 4.65 -25.88
C LEU A 256 27.36 5.73 -26.64
N GLN A 257 26.62 5.34 -27.68
CA GLN A 257 25.77 6.25 -28.44
C GLN A 257 24.74 6.94 -27.53
N LEU A 258 24.14 6.22 -26.59
CA LEU A 258 23.12 6.77 -25.70
C LEU A 258 23.68 7.85 -24.77
N HIS A 259 24.79 7.56 -24.09
CA HIS A 259 25.42 8.50 -23.18
C HIS A 259 26.04 9.70 -23.91
N SER A 260 26.43 9.52 -25.16
CA SER A 260 26.92 10.59 -26.02
C SER A 260 25.86 11.59 -26.49
N ARG A 261 24.55 11.28 -26.39
CA ARG A 261 23.46 12.18 -26.81
C ARG A 261 23.46 13.54 -26.11
N LYS A 262 23.97 13.59 -24.88
CA LYS A 262 24.07 14.81 -24.08
C LYS A 262 25.36 15.60 -24.35
N MET A 263 26.23 15.11 -25.24
CA MET A 263 27.57 15.66 -25.53
C MET A 263 27.63 16.19 -26.96
N ASN A 264 28.56 17.11 -27.22
CA ASN A 264 28.81 17.62 -28.57
C ASN A 264 29.84 16.72 -29.28
N VAL A 265 29.36 15.75 -30.05
CA VAL A 265 30.20 14.74 -30.70
C VAL A 265 30.37 15.05 -32.19
N SER A 266 31.60 14.94 -32.70
CA SER A 266 31.87 15.05 -34.14
C SER A 266 31.25 13.90 -34.92
N LYS A 267 30.80 14.15 -36.16
CA LYS A 267 30.26 13.12 -37.06
C LYS A 267 31.28 12.08 -37.50
N GLU A 268 32.56 12.31 -37.22
CA GLU A 268 33.66 11.39 -37.52
C GLU A 268 33.77 10.24 -36.51
N VAL A 269 33.03 10.28 -35.41
CA VAL A 269 33.12 9.25 -34.37
C VAL A 269 32.36 7.99 -34.80
N ASN A 270 33.11 6.88 -34.93
CA ASN A 270 32.57 5.57 -35.21
C ASN A 270 32.35 4.76 -33.91
N PHE A 271 31.09 4.64 -33.47
CA PHE A 271 30.74 3.90 -32.26
C PHE A 271 30.97 2.38 -32.38
N ASP A 272 30.93 1.82 -33.59
CA ASP A 272 31.20 0.39 -33.81
C ASP A 272 32.69 0.08 -33.60
N GLU A 273 33.59 0.98 -34.00
CA GLU A 273 35.02 0.84 -33.72
C GLU A 273 35.32 1.00 -32.22
N LEU A 274 34.71 1.97 -31.56
CA LEU A 274 34.85 2.14 -30.11
C LEU A 274 34.35 0.91 -29.34
N ALA A 275 33.28 0.27 -29.81
CA ALA A 275 32.76 -0.96 -29.21
C ALA A 275 33.72 -2.15 -29.34
N ARG A 276 34.49 -2.24 -30.44
CA ARG A 276 35.54 -3.24 -30.64
C ARG A 276 36.76 -3.00 -29.76
N CYS A 277 37.09 -1.74 -29.48
CA CYS A 277 38.22 -1.40 -28.60
C CYS A 277 37.88 -1.57 -27.11
N THR A 278 36.61 -1.69 -26.75
CA THR A 278 36.11 -1.77 -25.36
C THR A 278 35.69 -3.20 -25.00
N ASP A 279 36.60 -4.16 -25.18
CA ASP A 279 36.34 -5.55 -24.81
C ASP A 279 36.13 -5.74 -23.31
N ASP A 280 35.19 -6.60 -22.95
CA ASP A 280 34.76 -6.90 -21.57
C ASP A 280 34.29 -5.69 -20.73
N PHE A 281 33.98 -4.56 -21.38
CA PHE A 281 33.45 -3.40 -20.66
C PHE A 281 32.01 -3.63 -20.25
N ASN A 282 31.70 -3.32 -18.99
CA ASN A 282 30.34 -3.24 -18.51
C ASN A 282 29.69 -1.88 -18.87
N GLY A 283 28.36 -1.76 -18.70
CA GLY A 283 27.65 -0.52 -19.04
C GLY A 283 28.13 0.70 -18.25
N ALA A 284 28.60 0.51 -17.00
CA ALA A 284 29.14 1.59 -16.18
C ALA A 284 30.50 2.09 -16.70
N GLN A 285 31.37 1.18 -17.15
CA GLN A 285 32.65 1.52 -17.78
C GLN A 285 32.44 2.21 -19.13
N CYS A 286 31.49 1.74 -19.95
CA CYS A 286 31.12 2.43 -21.19
C CYS A 286 30.66 3.87 -20.92
N LYS A 287 29.84 4.07 -19.86
CA LYS A 287 29.44 5.42 -19.42
C LYS A 287 30.64 6.25 -18.95
N ALA A 288 31.56 5.65 -18.19
CA ALA A 288 32.76 6.34 -17.70
C ALA A 288 33.63 6.87 -18.84
N VAL A 289 33.84 6.07 -19.90
CA VAL A 289 34.56 6.51 -21.11
C VAL A 289 33.94 7.77 -21.71
N CYS A 290 32.61 7.82 -21.85
CA CYS A 290 31.94 9.00 -22.36
C CYS A 290 32.15 10.23 -21.46
N VAL A 291 32.11 10.05 -20.14
CA VAL A 291 32.29 11.16 -19.17
C VAL A 291 33.74 11.67 -19.18
N GLU A 292 34.72 10.77 -19.24
CA GLU A 292 36.13 11.13 -19.29
C GLU A 292 36.52 11.85 -20.59
N SER A 293 35.88 11.50 -21.70
CA SER A 293 36.16 12.10 -23.02
C SER A 293 35.67 13.55 -23.19
N VAL A 294 34.93 14.08 -22.21
CA VAL A 294 34.44 15.48 -22.20
C VAL A 294 35.42 16.43 -21.50
N ASN A 295 36.36 15.90 -20.71
CA ASN A 295 37.47 16.66 -20.13
C ASN A 295 38.61 16.84 -21.15
#